data_AF-L9XFS4-F1
#
_entry.id   AF-L9XFS4-F1
#
_cell.length_a   1.000
_cell.length_b   1.000
_cell.length_c   1.000
_cell.angle_alpha   90.00
_cell.angle_beta   90.00
_cell.angle_gamma   90.00
#
_symmetry.space_group_name_H-M   'P 1'
#
loop_
_entity.id
_entity.type
_entity.pdbx_description
1 polymer ?
#
loop_
_entity_poly.entity_id
_entity_poly.type
_entity_poly.pdbx_seq_one_letter_code
_entity_poly.pdbx_strand_id
1 'polypeptide(L)' 'MAYSCSTCDESFQSAAGVTQHVALHHNTCAVCDDAFDDVDGLRNHVHENH' A
#
# COMPACT_ATOMS: atom_id res chain seq x y z
N MET A 1 -9.11 13.08 10.77
CA MET A 1 -8.66 11.68 10.81
C MET A 1 -7.29 11.60 10.16
N ALA A 2 -6.31 10.98 10.82
CA ALA A 2 -5.03 10.66 10.19
C ALA A 2 -5.15 9.30 9.48
N TYR A 3 -4.49 9.15 8.35
CA TYR A 3 -4.38 7.89 7.61
C TYR A 3 -3.03 7.29 7.96
N SER A 4 -3.03 6.24 8.76
CA SER A 4 -1.83 5.52 9.18
C SER A 4 -1.54 4.37 8.23
N CYS A 5 -0.26 4.14 7.95
CA CYS A 5 0.18 2.95 7.26
C CYS A 5 -0.04 1.73 8.17
N SER A 6 -0.57 0.63 7.64
CA SER A 6 -0.78 -0.60 8.40
C SER A 6 0.54 -1.34 8.67
N THR A 7 1.55 -1.07 7.85
CA THR A 7 2.83 -1.81 7.81
C THR A 7 3.99 -1.05 8.47
N CYS A 8 3.83 0.24 8.77
CA CYS A 8 4.80 1.03 9.54
C CYS A 8 4.08 2.10 10.38
N ASP A 9 4.78 2.68 11.35
CA ASP A 9 4.22 3.69 12.26
C ASP A 9 4.06 5.09 11.60
N GLU A 10 4.12 5.16 10.28
CA GLU A 10 4.05 6.42 9.54
C GLU A 10 2.59 6.84 9.32
N SER A 11 2.31 8.12 9.56
CA SER A 11 0.96 8.66 9.53
C SER A 11 0.87 9.90 8.64
N PHE A 12 -0.18 9.91 7.83
CA PHE A 12 -0.40 10.86 6.75
C PHE A 12 -1.69 11.64 6.98
N GLN A 13 -1.71 12.88 6.50
CA GLN A 13 -2.89 13.73 6.60
C GLN A 13 -3.97 13.39 5.56
N SER A 14 -3.66 12.52 4.59
CA SER A 14 -4.52 12.21 3.45
C SER A 14 -4.39 10.75 3.02
N ALA A 15 -5.48 10.14 2.54
CA ALA A 15 -5.49 8.78 1.99
C ALA A 15 -4.50 8.63 0.82
N ALA A 16 -4.42 9.62 -0.07
CA ALA A 16 -3.46 9.64 -1.17
C ALA A 16 -2.00 9.58 -0.72
N GLY A 17 -1.69 10.14 0.47
CA GLY A 17 -0.35 10.08 1.06
C GLY A 17 0.01 8.67 1.51
N VAL A 18 -0.90 8.00 2.23
CA VAL A 18 -0.76 6.58 2.60
C VAL A 18 -0.63 5.70 1.36
N THR A 19 -1.48 5.88 0.35
CA THR A 19 -1.47 5.02 -0.85
C THR A 19 -0.15 5.14 -1.61
N GLN A 20 0.36 6.37 -1.79
CA GLN A 20 1.65 6.58 -2.44
C GLN A 20 2.81 6.04 -1.60
N HIS A 21 2.76 6.21 -0.28
CA HIS A 21 3.75 5.64 0.63
C HIS A 21 3.80 4.12 0.52
N VAL A 22 2.67 3.41 0.68
CA VAL A 22 2.64 1.93 0.66
C VAL A 22 3.09 1.39 -0.70
N ALA A 23 2.69 2.04 -1.80
CA ALA A 23 3.09 1.65 -3.15
C ALA A 23 4.59 1.83 -3.43
N LEU A 24 5.24 2.84 -2.83
CA LEU A 24 6.67 3.12 -3.03
C LEU A 24 7.58 2.46 -1.99
N HIS A 25 7.09 2.32 -0.76
CA HIS A 25 7.87 1.94 0.40
C HIS A 25 7.74 0.45 0.73
N HIS A 26 6.57 -0.15 0.52
CA HIS A 26 6.30 -1.50 1.00
C HIS A 26 5.94 -2.52 -0.09
N ASN A 27 5.78 -2.12 -1.36
CA ASN A 27 5.31 -3.01 -2.43
C ASN A 27 4.08 -3.86 -1.97
N THR A 28 3.24 -3.30 -1.10
CA THR A 28 2.18 -4.04 -0.38
C THR A 28 0.80 -3.61 -0.89
N CYS A 29 -0.14 -4.54 -0.98
CA CYS A 29 -1.50 -4.26 -1.39
C CYS A 29 -2.24 -3.49 -0.32
N ALA A 30 -2.74 -2.30 -0.64
CA ALA A 30 -3.50 -1.48 0.30
C ALA A 30 -4.92 -2.03 0.62
N VAL A 31 -5.37 -3.09 -0.07
CA VAL A 31 -6.71 -3.68 0.12
C VAL A 31 -6.67 -4.91 1.02
N CYS A 32 -5.67 -5.79 0.85
CA CYS A 32 -5.53 -7.01 1.63
C CYS A 32 -4.24 -7.09 2.46
N ASP A 33 -3.39 -6.07 2.40
CA ASP A 33 -2.10 -6.00 3.11
C ASP A 33 -1.08 -7.10 2.71
N ASP A 34 -1.27 -7.76 1.55
CA ASP A 34 -0.27 -8.68 0.99
C ASP A 34 0.99 -7.95 0.52
N ALA A 35 2.15 -8.41 0.97
CA ALA A 35 3.45 -7.87 0.57
C ALA A 35 3.98 -8.59 -0.68
N PHE A 36 4.53 -7.82 -1.62
CA PHE A 36 5.10 -8.35 -2.86
C PHE A 36 6.58 -7.95 -2.99
N ASP A 37 7.37 -8.82 -3.61
CA ASP A 37 8.79 -8.55 -3.85
C ASP A 37 9.01 -7.44 -4.89
N ASP A 38 8.05 -7.24 -5.81
CA ASP A 38 8.14 -6.29 -6.91
C ASP A 38 6.81 -5.58 -7.21
N VAL A 39 6.91 -4.36 -7.74
CA VAL A 39 5.77 -3.50 -8.07
C VAL A 39 4.85 -4.13 -9.12
N ASP A 40 5.40 -4.88 -10.09
CA ASP A 40 4.61 -5.60 -11.09
C ASP A 40 3.77 -6.73 -10.46
N GLY A 41 4.31 -7.41 -9.44
CA GLY A 41 3.59 -8.43 -8.68
C GLY A 41 2.39 -7.83 -7.93
N LEU A 42 2.62 -6.71 -7.24
CA LEU A 42 1.57 -5.93 -6.60
C LEU A 42 0.50 -5.49 -7.60
N ARG A 43 0.92 -4.95 -8.76
CA ARG A 43 0.00 -4.40 -9.75
C ARG A 43 -0.88 -5.47 -10.38
N ASN A 44 -0.31 -6.64 -10.67
CA ASN A 44 -1.07 -7.80 -11.15
C ASN A 44 -2.01 -8.32 -10.07
N HIS A 45 -1.55 -8.41 -8.82
CA HIS A 45 -2.39 -8.82 -7.71
C HIS A 45 -3.63 -7.92 -7.56
N VAL A 46 -3.44 -6.59 -7.56
CA VAL A 46 -4.55 -5.64 -7.46
C VAL A 46 -5.51 -5.78 -8.65
N HIS A 47 -5.01 -6.09 -9.86
CA HIS A 47 -5.87 -6.24 -11.04
C HIS A 47 -6.69 -7.54 -11.04
N GLU A 48 -6.11 -8.64 -10.56
CA GLU A 48 -6.73 -9.98 -10.63
C GLU A 48 -7.51 -10.34 -9.36
N ASN A 49 -7.17 -9.75 -8.19
CA ASN A 49 -7.76 -10.10 -6.90
C ASN A 49 -8.72 -9.03 -6.34
N HIS A 50 -8.72 -7.81 -6.91
CA HIS A 50 -9.51 -6.67 -6.44
C HIS A 50 -10.12 -5.85 -7.58
#